data_AF-D7C524-F1
#
_entry.id   AF-D7C524-F1
#
_cell.length_a   1.000
_cell.length_b   1.000
_cell.length_c   1.000
_cell.angle_alpha   90.00
_cell.angle_beta   90.00
_cell.angle_gamma   90.00
#
_symmetry.space_group_name_H-M   'P 1'
#
loop_
_entity.id
_entity.type
_entity.pdbx_description
1 polymer ?
#
loop_
_entity_poly.entity_id
_entity_poly.type
_entity_poly.pdbx_seq_one_letter_code
_entity_poly.pdbx_strand_id
1 'polypeptide(L)'
;MPLHQYAYFALISQHTSADEMTSQLGIAPDEVSVRGSRFIEPRPIPVNHRWKIVCREPDLRVDEQITSILDRLQPHTDRIADLALHLASNGGGAVLQVVRYFNDTDQDEPNAAQDPNLFGWHLDRNILDFLIATGAELDVDEYDMTGDDEDAA
;
A
#
# COMPACT_ATOMS: atom_id res chain seq x y z
N MET A 1 -18.76 4.22 -14.04
CA MET A 1 -17.93 4.69 -12.92
C MET A 1 -16.54 4.12 -13.17
N PRO A 2 -15.66 4.88 -13.85
CA PRO A 2 -14.25 4.54 -13.92
C PRO A 2 -13.72 4.24 -12.53
N LEU A 3 -12.91 3.19 -12.41
CA LEU A 3 -12.31 2.77 -11.16
C LEU A 3 -10.83 2.51 -11.43
N HIS A 4 -9.98 3.27 -10.76
CA HIS A 4 -8.56 2.99 -10.68
C HIS A 4 -8.24 2.51 -9.27
N GLN A 5 -7.54 1.38 -9.16
CA GLN A 5 -7.23 0.80 -7.86
C GLN A 5 -5.87 0.12 -7.85
N TYR A 6 -5.24 0.14 -6.68
CA TYR A 6 -4.02 -0.62 -6.46
C TYR A 6 -3.91 -1.04 -4.99
N ALA A 7 -3.11 -2.07 -4.75
CA ALA A 7 -2.75 -2.51 -3.43
C ALA A 7 -1.23 -2.43 -3.23
N TYR A 8 -0.80 -2.24 -1.99
CA TYR A 8 0.60 -2.39 -1.63
C TYR A 8 0.76 -2.87 -0.19
N PHE A 9 1.82 -3.64 0.05
CA PHE A 9 2.34 -3.87 1.40
C PHE A 9 3.47 -2.89 1.68
N ALA A 10 3.51 -2.31 2.87
CA ALA A 10 4.57 -1.40 3.28
C ALA A 10 5.09 -1.70 4.69
N LEU A 11 6.40 -1.57 4.86
CA LEU A 11 7.04 -1.37 6.15
C LEU A 11 7.36 0.11 6.33
N ILE A 12 7.06 0.63 7.51
CA ILE A 12 7.18 2.05 7.85
C ILE A 12 8.10 2.18 9.06
N SER A 13 9.04 3.12 9.02
CA SER A 13 9.93 3.40 10.16
C SER A 13 10.39 4.85 10.19
N GLN A 14 10.60 5.37 11.40
CA GLN A 14 11.23 6.68 11.61
C GLN A 14 12.76 6.61 11.66
N HIS A 15 13.31 5.41 11.87
CA HIS A 15 14.71 5.22 12.24
C HIS A 15 15.44 4.20 11.37
N THR A 16 14.70 3.35 10.66
CA THR A 16 15.24 2.33 9.77
C THR A 16 15.00 2.77 8.35
N SER A 17 16.07 2.89 7.57
CA SER A 17 15.99 3.21 6.15
C SER A 17 15.47 2.01 5.33
N ALA A 18 14.98 2.28 4.13
CA ALA A 18 14.54 1.21 3.23
C ALA A 18 15.69 0.29 2.77
N ASP A 19 16.92 0.79 2.70
CA ASP A 19 18.11 -0.01 2.36
C ASP A 19 18.44 -1.01 3.48
N GLU A 20 18.32 -0.58 4.74
CA GLU A 20 18.47 -1.45 5.90
C GLU A 20 17.35 -2.50 5.95
N MET A 21 16.09 -2.11 5.69
CA MET A 21 14.98 -3.06 5.59
C MET A 21 15.24 -4.10 4.48
N THR A 22 15.67 -3.66 3.30
CA THR A 22 16.01 -4.53 2.16
C THR A 22 17.09 -5.54 2.55
N SER A 23 18.13 -5.07 3.23
CA SER A 23 19.25 -5.91 3.68
C SER A 23 18.80 -6.98 4.68
N GLN A 24 17.87 -6.65 5.57
CA GLN A 24 17.33 -7.60 6.56
C GLN A 24 16.36 -8.61 5.94
N LEU A 25 15.49 -8.18 5.03
CA LEU A 25 14.50 -9.05 4.40
C LEU A 25 15.13 -9.97 3.34
N GLY A 26 16.13 -9.46 2.61
CA GLY A 26 16.74 -10.15 1.47
C GLY A 26 15.88 -10.12 0.20
N ILE A 27 14.93 -9.19 0.12
CA ILE A 27 14.07 -8.91 -1.03
C ILE A 27 14.07 -7.40 -1.27
N ALA A 28 14.11 -6.99 -2.54
CA ALA A 28 14.07 -5.59 -2.94
C ALA A 28 12.62 -5.06 -2.95
N PRO A 29 12.40 -3.79 -2.60
CA PRO A 29 11.09 -3.16 -2.75
C PRO A 29 10.83 -2.82 -4.22
N ASP A 30 9.56 -2.65 -4.57
CA ASP A 30 9.16 -1.97 -5.81
C ASP A 30 9.28 -0.46 -5.66
N GLU A 31 9.00 0.06 -4.47
CA GLU A 31 9.06 1.49 -4.18
C GLU A 31 9.66 1.80 -2.81
N VAL A 32 10.39 2.91 -2.78
CA VAL A 32 10.86 3.54 -1.56
C VAL A 32 10.34 4.98 -1.51
N SER A 33 9.86 5.41 -0.35
CA SER A 33 9.53 6.82 -0.14
C SER A 33 9.96 7.29 1.23
N VAL A 34 10.38 8.55 1.32
CA VAL A 34 10.77 9.21 2.56
C VAL A 34 9.90 10.44 2.70
N ARG A 35 9.05 10.48 3.74
CA ARG A 35 8.14 11.59 4.02
C ARG A 35 8.52 12.25 5.33
N GLY A 36 8.72 13.56 5.33
CA GLY A 36 9.00 14.33 6.55
C GLY A 36 8.64 15.80 6.33
N SER A 37 8.41 16.53 7.41
CA SER A 37 8.18 17.96 7.30
C SER A 37 9.44 18.66 6.79
N ARG A 38 9.29 19.55 5.81
CA ARG A 38 10.34 20.51 5.43
C ARG A 38 10.41 21.71 6.37
N PHE A 39 9.38 21.91 7.20
CA PHE A 39 9.24 23.01 8.14
C PHE A 39 9.65 22.57 9.56
N ILE A 40 10.36 23.47 10.24
CA ILE A 40 10.93 23.24 11.58
C ILE A 40 9.92 23.65 12.68
N GLU A 41 8.90 24.46 12.34
CA GLU A 41 7.86 24.95 13.25
C GLU A 41 6.46 24.51 12.78
N PRO A 42 5.48 24.27 13.69
CA PRO A 42 5.58 24.33 15.16
C PRO A 42 6.18 23.07 15.80
N ARG A 43 6.30 21.97 15.05
CA ARG A 43 7.15 20.80 15.37
C ARG A 43 7.40 20.05 14.07
N PRO A 44 8.65 19.67 13.73
CA PRO A 44 8.89 18.88 12.53
C PRO A 44 8.21 17.52 12.67
N ILE A 45 7.42 17.13 11.67
CA ILE A 45 6.92 15.75 11.54
C ILE A 45 8.14 14.85 11.30
N PRO A 46 8.36 13.80 12.12
CA PRO A 46 9.48 12.88 11.94
C PRO A 46 9.53 12.34 10.51
N VAL A 47 10.76 12.13 10.04
CA VAL A 47 11.00 11.49 8.75
C VAL A 47 10.52 10.05 8.85
N ASN A 48 9.63 9.64 7.96
CA ASN A 48 9.10 8.30 7.82
C ASN A 48 9.62 7.68 6.52
N HIS A 49 10.43 6.64 6.66
CA HIS A 49 10.86 5.77 5.58
C HIS A 49 9.78 4.73 5.31
N ARG A 50 9.49 4.50 4.04
CA ARG A 50 8.58 3.45 3.59
C ARG A 50 9.30 2.56 2.59
N TRP A 51 9.22 1.26 2.81
CA TRP A 51 9.66 0.20 1.92
C TRP A 51 8.39 -0.54 1.43
N LYS A 52 8.19 -0.69 0.12
CA LYS A 52 6.91 -1.20 -0.41
C LYS A 52 7.04 -2.28 -1.48
N ILE A 53 6.08 -3.20 -1.49
CA ILE A 53 5.75 -4.09 -2.61
C ILE A 53 4.37 -3.70 -3.13
N VAL A 54 4.24 -3.44 -4.43
CA VAL A 54 3.07 -2.79 -5.02
C VAL A 54 2.53 -3.61 -6.20
N CYS A 55 1.20 -3.72 -6.30
CA CYS A 55 0.52 -4.26 -7.48
C CYS A 55 -0.46 -3.20 -8.01
N ARG A 56 -0.25 -2.76 -9.26
CA ARG A 56 -1.10 -1.78 -9.98
C ARG A 56 -1.68 -2.34 -11.27
N GLU A 57 -1.78 -3.66 -11.40
CA GLU A 57 -2.34 -4.27 -12.60
C GLU A 57 -3.83 -3.85 -12.71
N PRO A 58 -4.22 -3.11 -13.77
CA PRO A 58 -5.51 -2.43 -13.83
C PRO A 58 -6.68 -3.40 -13.92
N ASP A 59 -6.46 -4.59 -14.48
CA ASP A 59 -7.52 -5.59 -14.71
C ASP A 59 -7.71 -6.55 -13.54
N LEU A 60 -6.96 -6.38 -12.44
CA LEU A 60 -7.07 -7.22 -11.25
C LEU A 60 -8.00 -6.61 -10.21
N ARG A 61 -8.82 -7.47 -9.61
CA ARG A 61 -9.55 -7.14 -8.39
C ARG A 61 -8.57 -6.96 -7.23
N VAL A 62 -9.01 -6.25 -6.18
CA VAL A 62 -8.17 -5.96 -5.02
C VAL A 62 -7.61 -7.23 -4.36
N ASP A 63 -8.42 -8.28 -4.23
CA ASP A 63 -8.00 -9.56 -3.66
C ASP A 63 -6.93 -10.26 -4.53
N GLU A 64 -7.03 -10.15 -5.84
CA GLU A 64 -6.03 -10.65 -6.80
C GLU A 64 -4.72 -9.84 -6.73
N GLN A 65 -4.81 -8.50 -6.61
CA GLN A 65 -3.64 -7.63 -6.39
C GLN A 65 -2.93 -7.95 -5.07
N ILE A 66 -3.70 -8.15 -3.98
CA ILE A 66 -3.17 -8.57 -2.68
C ILE A 66 -2.50 -9.94 -2.81
N THR A 67 -3.13 -10.89 -3.51
CA THR A 67 -2.56 -12.23 -3.72
C THR A 67 -1.20 -12.16 -4.42
N SER A 68 -1.09 -11.34 -5.48
CA SER A 68 0.18 -11.11 -6.18
C SER A 68 1.28 -10.53 -5.27
N ILE A 69 0.92 -9.63 -4.35
CA ILE A 69 1.84 -9.09 -3.34
C ILE A 69 2.27 -10.20 -2.37
N LEU A 70 1.31 -10.98 -1.85
CA LEU A 70 1.59 -12.02 -0.87
C LEU A 70 2.42 -13.16 -1.46
N ASP A 71 2.20 -13.57 -2.71
CA ASP A 71 3.02 -14.59 -3.38
C ASP A 71 4.51 -14.23 -3.37
N ARG A 72 4.83 -12.92 -3.42
CA ARG A 72 6.21 -12.42 -3.32
C ARG A 72 6.73 -12.34 -1.89
N LEU A 73 5.86 -12.05 -0.93
CA LEU A 73 6.23 -11.85 0.48
C LEU A 73 6.25 -13.15 1.28
N GLN A 74 5.45 -14.15 0.90
CA GLN A 74 5.24 -15.39 1.65
C GLN A 74 6.55 -16.12 1.98
N PRO A 75 7.54 -16.24 1.07
CA PRO A 75 8.84 -16.85 1.40
C PRO A 75 9.63 -16.12 2.49
N HIS A 76 9.27 -14.88 2.80
CA HIS A 76 9.97 -13.98 3.72
C HIS A 76 9.13 -13.65 4.98
N THR A 77 7.98 -14.30 5.18
CA THR A 77 7.01 -13.96 6.24
C THR A 77 7.65 -13.82 7.62
N ASP A 78 8.46 -14.79 8.05
CA ASP A 78 9.09 -14.76 9.39
C ASP A 78 10.00 -13.54 9.56
N ARG A 79 10.81 -13.21 8.54
CA ARG A 79 11.69 -12.03 8.58
C ARG A 79 10.89 -10.72 8.57
N ILE A 80 9.79 -10.70 7.81
CA ILE A 80 8.89 -9.55 7.77
C ILE A 80 8.23 -9.37 9.13
N ALA A 81 7.78 -10.44 9.79
CA ALA A 81 7.18 -10.40 11.11
C ALA A 81 8.17 -9.88 12.16
N ASP A 82 9.39 -10.43 12.18
CA ASP A 82 10.45 -10.00 13.11
C ASP A 82 10.79 -8.52 12.91
N LEU A 83 10.95 -8.08 11.66
CA LEU A 83 11.22 -6.69 11.34
C LEU A 83 10.04 -5.79 11.72
N ALA A 84 8.82 -6.14 11.34
CA ALA A 84 7.62 -5.37 11.66
C ALA A 84 7.46 -5.17 13.18
N LEU A 85 7.70 -6.22 13.98
CA LEU A 85 7.69 -6.15 15.44
C LEU A 85 8.75 -5.18 15.98
N HIS A 86 9.95 -5.22 15.42
CA HIS A 86 11.03 -4.28 15.78
C HIS A 86 10.67 -2.83 15.40
N LEU A 87 10.08 -2.62 14.22
CA LEU A 87 9.66 -1.30 13.75
C LEU A 87 8.52 -0.74 14.62
N ALA A 88 7.53 -1.55 14.97
CA ALA A 88 6.40 -1.16 15.82
C ALA A 88 6.86 -0.66 17.19
N SER A 89 7.90 -1.26 17.77
CA SER A 89 8.49 -0.85 19.04
C SER A 89 9.10 0.57 19.01
N ASN A 90 9.34 1.12 17.81
CA ASN A 90 9.99 2.40 17.57
C ASN A 90 9.12 3.38 16.77
N GLY A 91 7.79 3.21 16.79
CA GLY A 91 6.85 4.12 16.12
C GLY A 91 6.72 3.93 14.60
N GLY A 92 7.07 2.74 14.11
CA GLY A 92 6.83 2.26 12.76
C GLY A 92 5.79 1.12 12.73
N GLY A 93 5.86 0.26 11.72
CA GLY A 93 4.98 -0.91 11.61
C GLY A 93 4.87 -1.46 10.19
N ALA A 94 3.87 -2.32 9.99
CA ALA A 94 3.52 -2.89 8.70
C ALA A 94 2.07 -2.55 8.33
N VAL A 95 1.81 -2.31 7.06
CA VAL A 95 0.45 -2.05 6.54
C VAL A 95 0.26 -2.71 5.19
N LEU A 96 -0.89 -3.34 4.98
CA LEU A 96 -1.44 -3.67 3.67
C LEU A 96 -2.45 -2.57 3.31
N GLN A 97 -2.11 -1.75 2.33
CA GLN A 97 -2.96 -0.67 1.86
C GLN A 97 -3.68 -1.07 0.59
N VAL A 98 -4.97 -0.75 0.53
CA VAL A 98 -5.76 -0.67 -0.70
C VAL A 98 -6.08 0.79 -0.97
N VAL A 99 -5.91 1.24 -2.21
CA VAL A 99 -6.27 2.59 -2.63
C VAL A 99 -7.17 2.52 -3.84
N ARG A 100 -8.31 3.20 -3.81
CA ARG A 100 -9.33 3.18 -4.85
C ARG A 100 -9.77 4.59 -5.18
N TYR A 101 -9.74 4.92 -6.47
CA TYR A 101 -10.23 6.16 -7.04
C TYR A 101 -11.46 5.86 -7.89
N PHE A 102 -12.60 6.38 -7.48
CA PHE A 102 -13.85 6.29 -8.22
C PHE A 102 -14.00 7.52 -9.10
N ASN A 103 -14.62 7.36 -10.28
CA ASN A 103 -14.84 8.44 -11.24
C ASN A 103 -13.55 9.11 -11.72
N ASP A 104 -12.43 8.37 -11.70
CA ASP A 104 -11.14 8.84 -12.21
C ASP A 104 -11.15 8.79 -13.75
N THR A 105 -11.55 9.91 -14.37
CA THR A 105 -11.66 10.07 -15.83
C THR A 105 -10.36 10.52 -16.50
N ASP A 106 -9.32 10.85 -15.74
CA ASP A 106 -8.03 11.33 -16.25
C ASP A 106 -7.10 10.19 -16.70
N GLN A 107 -7.44 8.94 -16.34
CA GLN A 107 -6.81 7.74 -16.87
C GLN A 107 -7.57 7.33 -18.14
N ASP A 108 -6.85 7.05 -19.25
CA ASP A 108 -7.38 6.70 -20.58
C ASP A 108 -8.72 5.96 -20.49
N GLU A 109 -9.78 6.55 -21.09
CA GLU A 109 -11.15 6.04 -20.97
C GLU A 109 -11.23 4.55 -21.30
N PRO A 110 -11.66 3.70 -20.34
CA PRO A 110 -11.82 2.28 -20.57
C PRO A 110 -12.83 2.03 -21.68
N ASN A 111 -12.51 1.12 -22.60
CA ASN A 111 -13.39 0.74 -23.69
C ASN A 111 -14.52 -0.13 -23.10
N ALA A 112 -15.62 0.53 -22.69
CA ALA A 112 -16.71 0.05 -21.83
C ALA A 112 -17.41 -1.27 -22.22
N ALA A 113 -17.02 -1.93 -23.30
CA ALA A 113 -17.64 -3.15 -23.79
C ALA A 113 -17.05 -4.46 -23.21
N GLN A 114 -15.89 -4.45 -22.52
CA GLN A 114 -15.21 -5.69 -22.08
C GLN A 114 -14.53 -5.67 -20.70
N ASP A 115 -14.61 -4.58 -19.93
CA ASP A 115 -13.83 -4.52 -18.70
C ASP A 115 -14.36 -5.44 -17.59
N PRO A 116 -13.47 -6.12 -16.85
CA PRO A 116 -13.86 -6.98 -15.73
C PRO A 116 -14.58 -6.16 -14.66
N ASN A 117 -15.56 -6.77 -13.98
CA ASN A 117 -16.20 -6.16 -12.83
C ASN A 117 -15.22 -6.13 -11.65
N LEU A 118 -14.60 -4.97 -11.41
CA LEU A 118 -13.63 -4.74 -10.35
C LEU A 118 -14.26 -4.42 -8.98
N PHE A 119 -15.59 -4.43 -8.87
CA PHE A 119 -16.29 -4.17 -7.61
C PHE A 119 -16.43 -5.43 -6.75
N GLY A 120 -16.14 -5.26 -5.47
CA GLY A 120 -16.16 -6.34 -4.50
C GLY A 120 -14.86 -7.14 -4.51
N TRP A 121 -14.40 -7.48 -3.32
CA TRP A 121 -13.20 -8.26 -3.07
C TRP A 121 -13.35 -8.93 -1.71
N HIS A 122 -12.53 -9.94 -1.44
CA HIS A 122 -12.60 -10.66 -0.19
C HIS A 122 -11.20 -10.91 0.37
N LEU A 123 -11.12 -11.05 1.69
CA LEU A 123 -9.93 -11.51 2.39
C LEU A 123 -10.10 -13.00 2.62
N ASP A 124 -9.34 -13.80 1.92
CA ASP A 124 -9.28 -15.23 2.18
C ASP A 124 -8.46 -15.52 3.46
N ARG A 125 -8.41 -16.79 3.84
CA ARG A 125 -7.68 -17.21 5.03
C ARG A 125 -6.17 -16.95 4.92
N ASN A 126 -5.57 -17.12 3.75
CA ASN A 126 -4.13 -16.96 3.59
C ASN A 126 -3.72 -15.50 3.80
N ILE A 127 -4.55 -14.57 3.30
CA ILE A 127 -4.34 -13.14 3.52
C ILE A 127 -4.44 -12.82 5.01
N LEU A 128 -5.48 -13.32 5.70
CA LEU A 128 -5.65 -13.07 7.13
C LEU A 128 -4.51 -13.67 7.96
N ASP A 129 -4.06 -14.89 7.65
CA ASP A 129 -2.95 -15.55 8.34
C ASP A 129 -1.64 -14.76 8.16
N PHE A 130 -1.40 -14.18 6.98
CA PHE A 130 -0.24 -13.32 6.74
C PHE A 130 -0.31 -12.00 7.54
N LEU A 131 -1.48 -11.33 7.57
CA LEU A 131 -1.66 -10.11 8.33
C LEU A 131 -1.45 -10.35 9.83
N ILE A 132 -1.98 -11.46 10.35
CA ILE A 132 -1.77 -11.88 11.75
C ILE A 132 -0.29 -12.13 12.01
N ALA A 133 0.39 -12.89 11.16
CA ALA A 133 1.79 -13.24 11.34
C ALA A 133 2.70 -12.01 11.35
N THR A 134 2.43 -11.05 10.48
CA THR A 134 3.25 -9.83 10.34
C THR A 134 2.83 -8.70 11.26
N GLY A 135 1.69 -8.82 11.94
CA GLY A 135 1.07 -7.74 12.70
C GLY A 135 0.69 -6.55 11.82
N ALA A 136 0.50 -6.76 10.52
CA ALA A 136 0.20 -5.70 9.57
C ALA A 136 -1.26 -5.26 9.70
N GLU A 137 -1.47 -3.94 9.71
CA GLU A 137 -2.79 -3.36 9.61
C GLU A 137 -3.31 -3.45 8.17
N LEU A 138 -4.63 -3.56 8.01
CA LEU A 138 -5.28 -3.37 6.72
C LEU A 138 -5.86 -1.96 6.68
N ASP A 139 -5.46 -1.17 5.69
CA ASP A 139 -5.96 0.18 5.47
C ASP A 139 -6.55 0.32 4.07
N VAL A 140 -7.67 1.03 3.96
CA VAL A 140 -8.43 1.16 2.70
C VAL A 140 -8.78 2.62 2.50
N ASP A 141 -8.11 3.23 1.52
CA ASP A 141 -8.37 4.60 1.10
C ASP A 141 -9.29 4.58 -0.12
N GLU A 142 -10.40 5.32 -0.02
CA GLU A 142 -11.38 5.49 -1.09
C GLU A 142 -11.56 6.98 -1.39
N TYR A 143 -11.35 7.36 -2.64
CA TYR A 143 -11.45 8.74 -3.13
C TYR A 143 -12.47 8.81 -4.26
N ASP A 144 -13.39 9.77 -4.18
CA ASP A 144 -14.26 10.13 -5.30
C ASP A 144 -13.61 11.29 -6.07
N MET A 145 -13.35 11.06 -7.36
CA MET A 145 -12.70 12.01 -8.26
C MET A 145 -13.72 12.76 -9.14
N THR A 146 -15.02 12.71 -8.82
CA THR A 146 -15.96 13.67 -9.41
C THR A 146 -15.49 15.09 -9.13
N GLY A 147 -15.25 15.88 -10.19
CA GLY A 147 -14.50 17.13 -10.09
C GLY A 147 -15.07 18.12 -9.06
N ASP A 148 -14.17 18.72 -8.27
CA ASP A 148 -14.39 19.98 -7.55
C ASP A 148 -14.48 21.18 -8.53
N ASP A 149 -15.21 21.05 -9.64
CA ASP A 149 -15.43 22.11 -10.64
C ASP A 149 -16.60 23.04 -10.24
N GLU A 150 -16.73 23.34 -8.94
CA GLU A 150 -17.59 24.42 -8.44
C GLU A 150 -16.84 25.31 -7.44
N ASP A 151 -15.61 25.74 -7.74
CA ASP A 151 -15.01 26.92 -7.06
C ASP A 151 -13.86 27.53 -7.88
N ALA A 152 -14.17 28.01 -9.08
CA ALA A 152 -13.38 29.03 -9.75
C ALA A 152 -14.31 30.14 -10.23
N ALA A 153 -14.69 31.00 -9.27
CA ALA A 153 -15.37 32.27 -9.50
C ALA A 153 -14.47 33.30 -10.22
#